data_AF-A0AAU7XB56-F1
#
_entry.id   AF-A0AAU7XB56-F1
#
_cell.length_a   1.000
_cell.length_b   1.000
_cell.length_c   1.000
_cell.angle_alpha   90.00
_cell.angle_beta   90.00
_cell.angle_gamma   90.00
#
_symmetry.space_group_name_H-M   'P 1'
#
loop_
_entity.id
_entity.type
_entity.pdbx_description
1 polymer ?
#
loop_
_entity_poly.entity_id
_entity_poly.type
_entity_poly.pdbx_seq_one_letter_code
_entity_poly.pdbx_strand_id
1 'polypeptide(L)' 'MPKETKGQKETVDRVMHEYKHHELKSGSGKTVKNPKQAIAIALHEAGASNEQSPAENRKALAKTKAKERKGETARDRKK' A
#
# COMPACT_ATOMS: atom_id res chain seq x y z
N MET A 1 -3.52 -20.95 2.44
CA MET A 1 -3.09 -19.57 2.77
C MET A 1 -4.32 -18.76 3.16
N PRO A 2 -4.29 -17.93 4.22
CA PRO A 2 -5.38 -16.99 4.46
C PRO A 2 -5.55 -16.12 3.21
N LYS A 3 -6.78 -16.08 2.69
CA LYS A 3 -7.09 -15.36 1.45
C LYS A 3 -7.23 -13.88 1.80
N GLU A 4 -6.54 -13.01 1.07
CA GLU A 4 -6.66 -11.56 1.26
C GLU A 4 -8.13 -11.12 1.16
N THR A 5 -8.54 -10.27 2.09
CA THR A 5 -9.88 -9.67 2.07
C THR A 5 -10.02 -8.70 0.89
N LYS A 6 -11.26 -8.39 0.49
CA LYS A 6 -11.53 -7.43 -0.59
C LYS A 6 -10.82 -6.09 -0.37
N GLY A 7 -10.88 -5.56 0.86
CA GLY A 7 -10.25 -4.28 1.19
C GLY A 7 -8.71 -4.30 1.14
N GLN A 8 -8.09 -5.46 1.38
CA GLN A 8 -6.64 -5.63 1.21
C GLN A 8 -6.26 -5.65 -0.28
N LYS A 9 -7.04 -6.37 -1.10
CA LYS A 9 -6.84 -6.39 -2.55
C LYS A 9 -6.99 -5.02 -3.19
N GLU A 10 -7.97 -4.24 -2.76
CA GLU A 10 -8.15 -2.85 -3.21
C GLU A 10 -6.94 -1.97 -2.88
N THR A 11 -6.34 -2.15 -1.70
CA THR A 11 -5.11 -1.44 -1.32
C THR A 11 -3.92 -1.88 -2.18
N VAL A 12 -3.76 -3.18 -2.43
CA VAL A 12 -2.72 -3.68 -3.35
C VAL A 12 -2.89 -3.10 -4.75
N ASP A 13 -4.11 -3.16 -5.30
CA ASP A 13 -4.42 -2.64 -6.62
C ASP A 13 -4.14 -1.13 -6.72
N ARG A 14 -4.55 -0.34 -5.71
CA ARG A 14 -4.24 1.09 -5.64
C ARG A 14 -2.74 1.35 -5.67
N VAL A 15 -1.96 0.69 -4.81
CA VAL A 15 -0.50 0.91 -4.75
C VAL A 15 0.16 0.54 -6.06
N MET A 16 -0.25 -0.57 -6.68
CA MET A 16 0.30 -1.01 -7.97
C MET A 16 -0.13 -0.09 -9.11
N HIS A 17 -1.32 0.51 -9.04
CA HIS A 17 -1.76 1.55 -9.96
C HIS A 17 -0.89 2.81 -9.84
N GLU A 18 -0.65 3.30 -8.62
CA GLU A 18 0.25 4.44 -8.37
C GLU A 18 1.67 4.14 -8.89
N TYR A 19 2.15 2.90 -8.72
CA TYR A 19 3.43 2.48 -9.28
C TYR A 19 3.45 2.51 -10.82
N LYS A 20 2.39 1.98 -11.46
CA LYS A 20 2.25 1.99 -12.93
C LYS A 20 2.29 3.40 -13.51
N HIS A 21 1.78 4.38 -12.77
CA HIS A 21 1.79 5.79 -13.17
C HIS A 21 3.04 6.57 -12.72
N HIS A 22 4.03 5.90 -12.10
CA HIS A 22 5.25 6.51 -11.55
C HIS A 22 4.99 7.53 -10.42
N GLU A 23 3.92 7.31 -9.66
CA GLU A 23 3.45 8.20 -8.60
C GLU A 23 3.75 7.65 -7.21
N LEU A 24 3.94 6.32 -7.08
CA LEU A 24 4.28 5.68 -5.82
C LEU A 24 5.59 6.24 -5.26
N LYS A 25 5.54 6.72 -4.01
CA LYS A 25 6.69 7.26 -3.28
C LYS A 25 7.15 6.28 -2.19
N SER A 26 8.46 6.20 -2.00
CA SER A 26 9.05 5.53 -0.84
C SER A 26 8.84 6.36 0.43
N GLY A 27 9.14 5.78 1.59
CA GLY A 27 9.17 6.52 2.87
C GLY A 27 10.14 7.71 2.90
N SER A 28 11.13 7.73 2.00
CA SER A 28 12.05 8.85 1.80
C SER A 28 11.57 9.89 0.77
N GLY A 29 10.35 9.76 0.24
CA GLY A 29 9.76 10.68 -0.74
C GLY A 29 10.25 10.49 -2.18
N LYS A 30 11.17 9.56 -2.43
CA LYS A 30 11.67 9.25 -3.78
C LYS A 30 10.64 8.42 -4.55
N THR A 31 10.52 8.64 -5.86
CA THR A 31 9.67 7.78 -6.71
C THR A 31 10.21 6.36 -6.73
N VAL A 32 9.34 5.39 -6.50
CA VAL A 32 9.68 3.96 -6.58
C VAL A 32 9.81 3.57 -8.05
N LYS A 33 10.97 3.03 -8.41
CA LYS A 33 11.25 2.56 -9.78
C LYS A 33 11.28 1.04 -9.89
N ASN A 34 11.61 0.35 -8.79
CA ASN A 34 11.75 -1.10 -8.78
C ASN A 34 10.40 -1.81 -8.53
N PRO A 35 9.95 -2.73 -9.40
CA PRO A 35 8.69 -3.46 -9.21
C PRO A 35 8.68 -4.27 -7.91
N LYS A 36 9.80 -4.87 -7.52
CA LYS A 36 9.89 -5.67 -6.28
C LYS A 36 9.62 -4.82 -5.05
N GLN A 37 10.12 -3.59 -5.06
CA GLN A 37 9.88 -2.63 -3.98
C GLN A 37 8.41 -2.19 -3.94
N ALA A 38 7.79 -1.98 -5.10
CA ALA A 38 6.37 -1.64 -5.18
C ALA A 38 5.49 -2.77 -4.61
N ILE A 39 5.80 -4.03 -4.94
CA ILE A 39 5.11 -5.20 -4.39
C ILE A 39 5.28 -5.27 -2.87
N ALA A 40 6.50 -5.06 -2.36
CA ALA A 40 6.74 -5.03 -0.91
C ALA A 40 5.93 -3.94 -0.20
N ILE A 41 5.85 -2.75 -0.78
CA ILE A 41 5.03 -1.65 -0.25
C ILE A 41 3.54 -2.02 -0.29
N ALA A 42 3.06 -2.62 -1.40
CA ALA A 42 1.67 -3.02 -1.55
C ALA A 42 1.26 -4.05 -0.48
N LEU A 43 2.09 -5.07 -0.26
CA LEU A 43 1.86 -6.09 0.77
C LEU A 43 1.92 -5.50 2.19
N HIS A 44 2.85 -4.59 2.45
CA HIS A 44 2.95 -3.89 3.73
C HIS A 44 1.71 -3.01 3.99
N GLU A 45 1.31 -2.19 3.01
CA GLU A 45 0.14 -1.30 3.14
C GLU A 45 -1.16 -2.09 3.29
N ALA A 46 -1.27 -3.25 2.65
CA ALA A 46 -2.41 -4.16 2.77
C ALA A 46 -2.37 -5.00 4.06
N GLY A 47 -1.31 -4.92 4.87
CA GLY A 47 -1.15 -5.76 6.06
C GLY A 47 -1.11 -7.26 5.73
N ALA A 48 -0.52 -7.61 4.59
CA ALA A 48 -0.37 -8.97 4.08
C ALA A 48 1.10 -9.42 4.02
N SER A 49 2.02 -8.67 4.66
CA SER A 49 3.43 -9.03 4.71
C SER A 49 3.64 -10.30 5.53
N ASN A 50 4.48 -11.20 5.02
CA ASN A 50 4.94 -12.39 5.73
C ASN A 50 6.15 -12.11 6.66
N GLU A 51 6.75 -10.93 6.56
CA GLU A 51 7.91 -10.52 7.37
C GLU A 51 7.50 -9.85 8.69
N GLN A 52 6.21 -9.55 8.86
CA GLN A 52 5.69 -8.81 10.02
C GLN A 52 4.72 -9.63 10.85
N SER A 53 4.63 -9.30 12.15
CA SER A 53 3.66 -9.93 13.03
C SER A 53 2.22 -9.58 12.63
N PRO A 54 1.22 -10.40 12.99
CA PRO A 54 -0.19 -10.07 12.74
C PRO A 54 -0.63 -8.72 13.33
N ALA A 55 -0.03 -8.32 14.46
CA ALA A 55 -0.35 -7.03 15.09
C ALA A 55 0.18 -5.85 14.26
N GLU A 56 1.40 -5.95 13.73
CA GLU A 56 1.99 -4.93 12.86
C GLU A 56 1.26 -4.83 11.53
N ASN A 57 0.89 -5.96 10.93
CA ASN A 57 0.08 -6.02 9.71
C ASN A 57 -1.27 -5.31 9.90
N ARG A 58 -1.98 -5.58 11.01
CA ARG A 58 -3.23 -4.88 11.34
C ARG A 58 -3.02 -3.37 11.51
N LYS A 59 -1.93 -2.96 12.16
CA LYS A 59 -1.60 -1.55 12.37
C LYS A 59 -1.27 -0.85 11.05
N ALA A 60 -0.51 -1.49 10.18
CA ALA A 60 -0.17 -0.97 8.84
C ALA A 60 -1.45 -0.78 8.02
N LEU A 61 -2.30 -1.80 7.95
CA LEU A 61 -3.58 -1.73 7.24
C LEU A 61 -4.49 -0.62 7.79
N ALA A 62 -4.62 -0.50 9.12
CA ALA A 62 -5.42 0.55 9.75
C ALA A 62 -4.90 1.95 9.41
N LYS A 63 -3.57 2.13 9.41
CA LYS A 63 -2.93 3.39 9.01
C LYS A 63 -3.18 3.70 7.53
N THR A 64 -3.08 2.72 6.65
CA THR A 64 -3.37 2.89 5.21
C THR A 64 -4.83 3.28 5.00
N LYS A 65 -5.79 2.57 5.62
CA LYS A 65 -7.21 2.90 5.50
C LYS A 65 -7.54 4.28 6.05
N ALA A 66 -6.88 4.72 7.12
CA ALA A 66 -7.04 6.08 7.63
C ALA A 66 -6.56 7.14 6.62
N LYS A 67 -5.43 6.91 5.92
CA LYS A 67 -4.94 7.79 4.85
C LYS A 67 -5.87 7.82 3.64
N GLU A 68 -6.36 6.65 3.21
CA GLU A 68 -7.34 6.52 2.11
C GLU A 68 -8.60 7.32 2.42
N ARG A 69 -9.15 7.23 3.64
CA ARG A 69 -10.33 8.01 4.06
C ARG A 69 -10.09 9.52 4.07
N LYS A 70 -8.84 9.95 4.31
CA LYS A 70 -8.46 11.37 4.34
C LYS A 70 -8.11 11.93 2.97
N GLY A 71 -8.10 11.11 1.91
CA GLY A 71 -7.68 11.55 0.58
C GLY A 71 -6.19 11.87 0.49
N GLU A 72 -5.36 11.26 1.35
CA GLU A 72 -3.93 11.56 1.41
C GLU A 72 -3.09 10.67 0.48
N THR A 73 -3.71 9.75 -0.26
CA THR A 73 -3.01 8.88 -1.20
C THR A 73 -2.59 9.65 -2.46
N ALA A 74 -1.59 9.15 -3.19
CA ALA A 74 -1.15 9.83 -4.41
C ALA A 74 -2.27 9.91 -5.45
N ARG A 75 -3.14 8.89 -5.48
CA ARG A 75 -4.35 8.84 -6.32
C ARG A 75 -5.34 9.95 -6.00
N ASP A 76 -5.52 10.29 -4.72
CA ASP A 76 -6.52 11.26 -4.27
C ASP A 76 -6.04 12.71 -4.41
N ARG A 77 -4.73 12.97 -4.24
CA ARG A 77 -4.15 14.32 -4.33
C ARG A 77 -4.13 14.92 -5.74
N LYS A 78 -4.42 14.12 -6.77
CA LYS A 78 -4.38 14.54 -8.19
C LYS A 78 -5.77 14.63 -8.83
N LYS A 79 -6.84 14.47 -8.06
CA LYS A 79 -8.22 14.66 -8.52
C LYS A 79 -8.65 16.11 -8.31
#